data_AF-A0A971J087-F1
#
_entry.id   AF-A0A971J087-F1
#
_cell.length_a   1.000
_cell.length_b   1.000
_cell.length_c   1.000
_cell.angle_alpha   90.00
_cell.angle_beta   90.00
_cell.angle_gamma   90.00
#
_symmetry.space_group_name_H-M   'P 1'
#
loop_
_entity.id
_entity.type
_entity.pdbx_description
1 polymer ?
#
loop_
_entity_poly.entity_id
_entity_poly.type
_entity_poly.pdbx_seq_one_letter_code
_entity_poly.pdbx_strand_id
1 'polypeptide(L)'
;MSDGGNGYILTMELGTIVFSNVSATGAQAVVPFTIKEQSENPQIPETTTDTGTIACEMVKLQGQWLCRTMTITFDTGPTKVPHRAGTLPESGNRLVKHLDDSNAGTTGFGFGKLTS
;
A
#
# COMPACT_ATOMS: atom_id res chain seq x y z
N MET A 1 29.63 -11.72 8.83
CA MET A 1 28.61 -12.37 7.99
C MET A 1 27.54 -11.32 7.76
N SER A 2 27.36 -10.86 6.52
CA SER A 2 26.37 -9.85 6.18
C SER A 2 24.98 -10.49 6.22
N ASP A 3 24.09 -9.97 7.07
CA ASP A 3 22.70 -10.42 7.17
C ASP A 3 22.05 -10.37 5.78
N GLY A 4 21.67 -11.54 5.28
CA GLY A 4 21.13 -11.74 3.94
C GLY A 4 19.72 -11.19 3.80
N GLY A 5 19.60 -9.87 3.64
CA GLY A 5 18.39 -9.26 3.11
C GLY A 5 18.26 -9.66 1.63
N ASN A 6 17.16 -10.29 1.25
CA ASN A 6 16.78 -10.33 -0.15
C ASN A 6 16.33 -8.92 -0.52
N GLY A 7 16.96 -8.29 -1.51
CA GLY A 7 16.40 -7.06 -2.07
C GLY A 7 15.06 -7.36 -2.73
N TYR A 8 14.14 -6.40 -2.63
CA TYR A 8 12.85 -6.46 -3.30
C TYR A 8 12.65 -5.18 -4.10
N ILE A 9 12.08 -5.33 -5.29
CA ILE A 9 11.64 -4.24 -6.13
C ILE A 9 10.11 -4.18 -6.03
N LEU A 10 9.60 -3.02 -5.62
CA LEU A 10 8.17 -2.73 -5.63
C LEU A 10 7.85 -1.92 -6.88
N THR A 11 6.99 -2.48 -7.74
CA THR A 11 6.51 -1.82 -8.96
C THR A 11 5.04 -1.46 -8.79
N MET A 12 4.72 -0.17 -8.90
CA MET A 12 3.34 0.30 -8.94
C MET A 12 2.89 0.43 -10.39
N GLU A 13 1.95 -0.41 -10.79
CA GLU A 13 1.27 -0.32 -12.08
C GLU A 13 0.03 0.56 -11.95
N LEU A 14 -0.06 1.60 -12.77
CA LEU A 14 -1.22 2.48 -12.83
C LEU A 14 -2.18 2.03 -13.94
N GLY A 15 -3.46 1.95 -13.61
CA GLY A 15 -4.51 1.69 -14.58
C GLY A 15 -4.97 2.94 -15.31
N THR A 16 -6.15 2.85 -15.95
CA THR A 16 -6.73 3.98 -16.69
C THR A 16 -7.17 5.09 -15.74
N ILE A 17 -6.73 6.31 -16.03
CA ILE A 17 -7.18 7.51 -15.30
C ILE A 17 -8.61 7.84 -15.74
N VAL A 18 -9.50 7.99 -14.76
CA VAL A 18 -10.88 8.42 -14.95
C VAL A 18 -11.02 9.85 -14.43
N PHE A 19 -11.50 10.75 -15.29
CA PHE A 19 -11.78 12.13 -14.91
C PHE A 19 -13.26 12.33 -14.63
N SER A 20 -13.58 13.10 -13.60
CA SER A 20 -14.94 13.50 -13.25
C SER A 20 -14.96 14.95 -12.76
N ASN A 21 -16.17 15.53 -12.65
CA ASN A 21 -16.37 16.89 -12.13
C ASN A 21 -15.49 17.95 -12.83
N VAL A 22 -15.30 17.80 -14.15
CA VAL A 22 -14.41 18.65 -14.95
C VAL A 22 -15.06 20.00 -15.20
N SER A 23 -14.30 21.07 -14.94
CA SER A 23 -14.67 22.46 -15.18
C SER A 23 -13.46 23.24 -15.72
N ALA A 24 -13.64 24.54 -15.99
CA ALA A 24 -12.55 25.40 -16.46
C ALA A 24 -11.41 25.54 -15.42
N THR A 25 -11.70 25.34 -14.13
CA THR A 25 -10.78 25.62 -13.02
C THR A 25 -10.54 24.42 -12.09
N GLY A 26 -11.23 23.31 -12.29
CA GLY A 26 -11.15 22.14 -11.41
C GLY A 26 -11.51 20.83 -12.11
N ALA A 27 -10.99 19.72 -11.60
CA ALA A 27 -11.36 18.37 -12.01
C ALA A 27 -11.05 17.39 -10.87
N GLN A 28 -11.67 16.22 -10.89
CA GLN A 28 -11.24 15.06 -10.12
C GLN A 28 -10.63 14.04 -11.07
N ALA A 29 -9.50 13.44 -10.68
CA ALA A 29 -8.85 12.37 -11.41
C ALA A 29 -8.68 11.18 -10.47
N VAL A 30 -9.18 10.02 -10.86
CA VAL A 30 -9.04 8.77 -10.11
C VAL A 30 -8.28 7.78 -10.97
N VAL A 31 -7.24 7.16 -10.41
CA VAL A 31 -6.46 6.12 -11.07
C VAL A 31 -6.36 4.89 -10.16
N PRO A 32 -6.81 3.71 -10.62
CA PRO A 32 -6.55 2.48 -9.88
C PRO A 32 -5.07 2.12 -10.00
N PHE A 33 -4.53 1.46 -8.97
CA PHE A 33 -3.16 0.95 -8.99
C PHE A 33 -3.07 -0.50 -8.51
N THR A 34 -1.98 -1.15 -8.87
CA THR A 34 -1.58 -2.47 -8.37
C THR A 34 -0.10 -2.41 -7.99
N ILE A 35 0.26 -2.91 -6.81
CA ILE A 35 1.65 -3.07 -6.38
C ILE A 35 2.07 -4.52 -6.60
N LYS A 36 3.18 -4.68 -7.31
CA LYS A 36 3.84 -5.96 -7.55
C LYS A 36 5.19 -5.95 -6.84
N GLU A 37 5.44 -7.01 -6.10
CA GLU A 37 6.71 -7.26 -5.41
C GLU A 37 7.48 -8.34 -6.14
N GLN A 38 8.72 -8.02 -6.54
CA GLN A 38 9.65 -8.95 -7.15
C GLN A 38 10.91 -9.07 -6.28
N SER A 39 11.24 -10.29 -5.88
CA SER A 39 12.50 -10.56 -5.18
C SER A 39 13.67 -10.56 -6.16
N GLU A 40 14.85 -10.15 -5.69
CA GLU A 40 16.11 -10.37 -6.41
C GLU A 40 16.44 -11.87 -6.56
N ASN A 41 15.87 -12.74 -5.72
CA ASN A 41 15.97 -14.18 -5.92
C ASN A 41 15.02 -14.62 -7.04
N PRO A 42 15.53 -15.09 -8.20
CA PRO A 42 14.71 -15.45 -9.35
C PRO A 42 13.82 -16.68 -9.11
N GLN A 43 14.01 -17.42 -8.01
CA GLN A 43 13.16 -18.53 -7.61
C GLN A 43 11.88 -18.08 -6.91
N ILE A 44 11.83 -16.83 -6.42
CA ILE A 44 10.63 -16.26 -5.81
C ILE A 44 9.86 -15.51 -6.91
N PRO A 45 8.64 -15.96 -7.26
CA PRO A 45 7.86 -15.33 -8.32
C PRO A 45 7.36 -13.95 -7.89
N GLU A 46 7.20 -13.06 -8.88
CA GLU A 46 6.49 -11.80 -8.71
C GLU A 46 5.10 -12.04 -8.11
N THR A 47 4.72 -11.23 -7.13
CA THR A 47 3.40 -11.32 -6.51
C THR A 47 2.75 -9.96 -6.40
N THR A 48 1.47 -9.86 -6.72
CA THR A 48 0.66 -8.69 -6.38
C THR A 48 0.40 -8.68 -4.88
N THR A 49 0.85 -7.62 -4.21
CA THR A 49 0.70 -7.45 -2.76
C THR A 49 -0.48 -6.55 -2.40
N ASP A 50 -0.70 -5.50 -3.21
CA ASP A 50 -1.70 -4.48 -2.92
C ASP A 50 -2.42 -4.04 -4.20
N THR A 51 -3.68 -3.66 -4.04
CA THR A 51 -4.45 -2.91 -5.02
C THR A 51 -5.07 -1.71 -4.35
N GLY A 52 -5.49 -0.73 -5.14
CA GLY A 52 -6.18 0.42 -4.61
C GLY A 52 -6.44 1.49 -5.64
N THR A 53 -6.69 2.69 -5.16
CA THR A 53 -6.95 3.88 -5.97
C THR A 53 -6.20 5.10 -5.45
N ILE A 54 -5.75 5.94 -6.38
CA ILE A 54 -5.26 7.28 -6.10
C ILE A 54 -6.32 8.24 -6.64
N ALA A 55 -6.88 9.07 -5.76
CA ALA A 55 -7.80 10.13 -6.11
C ALA A 55 -7.12 11.49 -5.95
N CYS A 56 -7.17 12.31 -6.99
CA CYS A 56 -6.58 13.64 -7.05
C CYS A 56 -7.67 14.68 -7.26
N GLU A 57 -7.71 15.69 -6.39
CA GLU A 57 -8.46 16.93 -6.61
C GLU A 57 -7.55 17.91 -7.35
N MET A 58 -7.89 18.21 -8.60
CA MET A 58 -7.11 19.06 -9.49
C MET A 58 -7.69 20.47 -9.52
N VAL A 59 -6.81 21.47 -9.50
CA VAL A 59 -7.17 22.89 -9.67
C VAL A 59 -6.32 23.52 -10.77
N LYS A 60 -6.91 24.42 -11.55
CA LYS A 60 -6.19 25.18 -12.57
C LYS A 60 -5.84 26.56 -12.04
N LEU A 61 -4.56 26.84 -11.83
CA LEU A 61 -4.05 28.14 -11.38
C LEU A 61 -3.14 28.71 -12.45
N GLN A 62 -3.41 29.93 -12.89
CA GLN A 62 -2.61 30.65 -13.89
C GLN A 62 -2.33 29.83 -15.17
N GLY A 63 -3.31 29.02 -15.60
CA GLY A 63 -3.18 28.18 -16.79
C GLY A 63 -2.60 26.78 -16.55
N GLN A 64 -2.04 26.52 -15.37
CA GLN A 64 -1.44 25.23 -15.01
C GLN A 64 -2.38 24.38 -14.16
N TRP A 65 -2.45 23.09 -14.45
CA TRP A 65 -3.17 22.13 -13.62
C TRP A 65 -2.26 21.63 -12.49
N LEU A 66 -2.76 21.74 -11.26
CA LEU A 66 -2.06 21.34 -10.05
C LEU A 66 -2.94 20.36 -9.27
N CYS A 67 -2.31 19.34 -8.68
CA CYS A 67 -2.98 18.47 -7.72
C CYS A 67 -3.00 19.18 -6.36
N ARG A 68 -4.19 19.55 -5.88
CA ARG A 68 -4.38 20.19 -4.58
C ARG A 68 -4.41 19.17 -3.45
N THR A 69 -5.14 18.08 -3.66
CA THR A 69 -5.33 17.01 -2.68
C THR A 69 -5.08 15.68 -3.38
N MET A 70 -4.29 14.80 -2.76
CA MET A 70 -4.12 13.42 -3.21
C MET A 70 -4.52 12.50 -2.06
N THR A 71 -5.35 11.51 -2.36
CA THR A 71 -5.78 10.48 -1.41
C THR A 71 -5.48 9.12 -2.02
N ILE A 72 -4.76 8.28 -1.27
CA ILE A 72 -4.46 6.91 -1.65
C ILE A 72 -5.32 6.00 -0.78
N THR A 73 -6.12 5.15 -1.40
CA THR A 73 -6.97 4.17 -0.72
C THR A 73 -6.54 2.79 -1.16
N PHE A 74 -6.13 1.96 -0.20
CA PHE A 74 -5.79 0.56 -0.43
C PHE A 74 -7.06 -0.29 -0.28
N ASP A 75 -7.24 -1.26 -1.17
CA ASP A 75 -8.32 -2.22 -1.04
C ASP A 75 -7.98 -3.21 0.08
N THR A 76 -8.93 -3.41 0.99
CA THR A 76 -8.81 -4.45 2.02
C THR A 76 -9.23 -5.80 1.43
N GLY A 77 -8.42 -6.34 0.52
CA GLY A 77 -8.52 -7.73 0.07
C GLY A 77 -8.20 -8.72 1.21
N PRO A 78 -8.60 -10.00 1.11
CA PRO A 78 -8.33 -10.98 2.16
C PRO A 78 -6.82 -11.06 2.37
N THR A 79 -6.39 -10.78 3.60
CA THR A 79 -5.01 -10.90 4.07
C THR A 79 -4.45 -12.26 3.67
N LYS A 80 -3.63 -12.30 2.62
CA LYS A 80 -2.75 -13.45 2.39
C LYS A 80 -1.78 -13.43 3.56
N VAL A 81 -2.04 -14.30 4.54
CA VAL A 81 -1.15 -14.61 5.64
C VAL A 81 0.28 -14.76 5.10
N PRO A 82 1.28 -14.11 5.71
CA PRO A 82 2.65 -14.21 5.23
C PRO A 82 3.07 -15.68 5.23
N HIS A 83 3.58 -16.16 4.09
CA HIS A 83 4.21 -17.47 3.96
C HIS A 83 5.46 -17.51 4.85
N ARG A 84 5.27 -17.82 6.13
CA ARG A 84 6.37 -18.18 7.03
C ARG A 84 6.76 -19.62 6.72
N ALA A 85 7.87 -19.80 6.02
CA ALA A 85 8.50 -21.09 5.87
C ALA A 85 9.09 -21.58 7.22
N GLY A 86 8.73 -22.80 7.63
CA GLY A 86 9.24 -23.56 8.80
C GLY A 86 8.59 -23.17 10.13
N THR A 87 8.02 -24.07 10.96
CA THR A 87 8.31 -25.47 11.29
C THR A 87 7.06 -26.17 11.90
N LEU A 88 7.01 -27.51 11.82
CA LEU A 88 5.95 -28.44 12.29
C LEU A 88 6.09 -28.80 13.81
N PRO A 89 5.16 -29.55 14.43
CA PRO A 89 4.11 -29.09 15.36
C PRO A 89 4.41 -29.38 16.85
N GLU A 90 3.72 -28.71 17.78
CA GLU A 90 3.47 -29.31 19.11
C GLU A 90 2.18 -28.79 19.77
N SER A 91 1.48 -29.74 20.37
CA SER A 91 0.18 -29.71 21.04
C SER A 91 0.10 -28.82 22.29
N GLY A 92 -1.07 -28.25 22.57
CA GLY A 92 -1.42 -27.84 23.94
C GLY A 92 -2.60 -26.86 24.06
N ASN A 93 -3.78 -27.37 24.47
CA ASN A 93 -4.93 -26.59 24.93
C ASN A 93 -4.58 -25.68 26.12
N ARG A 94 -4.95 -24.39 26.08
CA ARG A 94 -5.51 -23.68 27.26
C ARG A 94 -6.25 -22.38 26.90
N LEU A 95 -7.55 -22.34 27.16
CA LEU A 95 -8.40 -21.16 27.26
C LEU A 95 -7.90 -20.21 28.38
N VAL A 96 -7.77 -18.91 28.12
CA VAL A 96 -8.19 -17.83 29.05
C VAL A 96 -8.64 -16.61 28.25
N LYS A 97 -9.84 -16.13 28.57
CA LYS A 97 -10.52 -14.94 28.06
C LYS A 97 -10.06 -13.70 28.85
N HIS A 98 -9.66 -12.63 28.17
CA HIS A 98 -9.76 -11.27 28.70
C HIS A 98 -10.00 -10.30 27.54
N LEU A 99 -11.15 -9.62 27.58
CA LEU A 99 -11.34 -8.36 26.86
C LEU A 99 -10.55 -7.30 27.61
N ASP A 100 -9.77 -6.47 26.92
CA ASP A 100 -10.14 -5.05 26.77
C ASP A 100 -9.23 -4.31 25.79
N ASP A 101 -9.88 -3.37 25.10
CA ASP A 101 -9.39 -2.08 24.61
C ASP A 101 -8.18 -1.94 23.66
N SER A 102 -8.54 -1.52 22.44
CA SER A 102 -8.14 -0.22 21.90
C SER A 102 -6.64 0.08 21.77
N ASN A 103 -6.01 -0.41 20.70
CA ASN A 103 -5.15 0.41 19.82
C ASN A 103 -4.75 -0.42 18.58
N ALA A 104 -5.54 -0.34 17.51
CA ALA A 104 -5.10 -0.87 16.21
C ALA A 104 -3.98 0.03 15.70
N GLY A 105 -2.75 -0.30 16.08
CA GLY A 105 -1.55 0.37 15.64
C GLY A 105 -1.47 0.35 14.12
N THR A 106 -1.71 1.49 13.50
CA THR A 106 -1.23 1.83 12.17
C THR A 106 0.28 1.61 12.13
N THR A 107 0.72 0.47 11.59
CA THR A 107 2.09 0.30 11.12
C THR A 107 2.22 1.04 9.79
N GLY A 108 2.22 2.37 9.85
CA GLY A 108 2.56 3.23 8.73
C GLY A 108 4.07 3.46 8.69
N PHE A 109 4.66 3.37 7.51
CA PHE A 109 6.06 3.70 7.30
C PHE A 109 6.26 5.21 7.45
N GLY A 110 7.02 5.62 8.46
CA GLY A 110 7.36 7.03 8.68
C GLY A 110 8.43 7.50 7.71
N PHE A 111 8.12 8.50 6.88
CA PHE A 111 9.16 9.27 6.20
C PHE A 111 9.87 10.16 7.23
N GLY A 112 11.20 10.12 7.22
CA GLY A 112 12.04 10.86 8.14
C GLY A 112 11.70 12.34 8.21
N LYS A 113 11.76 12.88 9.43
CA LYS A 113 11.65 14.30 9.76
C LYS A 113 12.59 15.12 8.86
N LEU A 114 12.04 15.98 7.99
CA LEU A 114 12.80 17.14 7.51
C LEU A 114 12.88 18.12 8.68
N THR A 115 14.07 18.27 9.25
CA THR A 115 14.37 19.37 10.15
C THR A 115 14.53 20.63 9.30
N SER A 116 13.77 21.67 9.66
CA SER A 116 13.93 23.03 9.17
C SER A 116 15.25 23.66 9.63
#